data_AF-A0A963HSA3-F1
#
_entry.id   AF-A0A963HSA3-F1
#
_cell.length_a   1.000
_cell.length_b   1.000
_cell.length_c   1.000
_cell.angle_alpha   90.00
_cell.angle_beta   90.00
_cell.angle_gamma   90.00
#
_symmetry.space_group_name_H-M   'P 1'
#
loop_
_entity.id
_entity.type
_entity.pdbx_description
1 polymer ?
#
loop_
_entity_poly.entity_id
_entity_poly.type
_entity_poly.pdbx_seq_one_letter_code
_entity_poly.pdbx_strand_id
1 'polypeptide(L)'
;MNFEDTVYVKTELGDARAKQPRSISSHELRATLLLIDGRITVREMKRRFGSSLAIDPAVSELLREGLIQARPQAADASALVAGREHEIDDASEVVVDVPPRNEMTPEDASSAPVEAPDATAEPEVQIEADARVEPAGEIPERDVAVDPKGQLEPVVGDAENDRSIADDPPALVVSPRLGDSTRGGMIALGFFVERLWRGFLPVAAFLLVGAVVVAAFLLPERYRSEVESAMSRQLGTSVRFGGVRASFAGGGSLQLSDVRAEAIPSLRAAEVYLIPDWPASLRAVDWRVRVKISELRGTPSAFARVLDMPSHSSVVVETLFERLSVTAGGEQWAQLSGSVSQDEKGAVANLRDALGGLSVTATGDGDALLVDAVAVNQLMPVFSQIPVNTLQVVGRLSDDGFEVTSFGASALDGKLSGSARLAWEDNARMSAEVALSQINAEGLFKRLGSSVRLSGSMSGNFSLEGVAAHPSEIRSASSLSGRFDIANGALGGIDLGAAMRERGTGKIQGGETRFEMLSGKLTRKADSLEVQVARLEAGALDASGTLRVGTLESLSGWMSTVVGRGERRVRLPVDIGGSLAAPTLEARLPPPVLEVPPVSAVGEDAAEAASGAAVPGASLEVPVLPGGLR
;
A
#
# COMPACT_ATOMS: atom_id res chain seq x y z
N MET A 1 4.53 -21.76 -28.92
CA MET A 1 4.38 -20.42 -28.30
C MET A 1 5.67 -20.05 -27.59
N ASN A 2 6.04 -18.77 -27.54
CA ASN A 2 7.19 -18.33 -26.74
C ASN A 2 6.76 -18.17 -25.28
N PHE A 3 7.45 -18.82 -24.34
CA PHE A 3 7.06 -18.87 -22.93
C PHE A 3 6.91 -17.47 -22.32
N GLU A 4 7.87 -16.59 -22.62
CA GLU A 4 7.88 -15.22 -22.10
C GLU A 4 6.73 -14.32 -22.62
N ASP A 5 6.29 -14.53 -23.86
CA ASP A 5 5.23 -13.74 -24.50
C ASP A 5 3.83 -14.30 -24.21
N THR A 6 3.74 -15.44 -23.54
CA THR A 6 2.45 -16.08 -23.24
C THR A 6 1.76 -15.37 -22.07
N VAL A 7 0.48 -15.04 -22.25
CA VAL A 7 -0.41 -14.58 -21.16
C VAL A 7 -1.07 -15.81 -20.54
N TYR A 8 -0.88 -16.00 -19.24
CA TYR A 8 -1.49 -17.09 -18.49
C TYR A 8 -2.76 -16.62 -17.77
N VAL A 9 -3.72 -17.52 -17.60
CA VAL A 9 -4.95 -17.31 -16.83
C VAL A 9 -5.07 -18.36 -15.74
N LYS A 10 -5.63 -18.00 -14.58
CA LYS A 10 -5.97 -18.95 -13.51
C LYS A 10 -7.00 -19.96 -14.01
N THR A 11 -6.85 -21.23 -13.65
CA THR A 11 -7.93 -22.23 -13.75
C THR A 11 -8.90 -22.05 -12.58
N GLU A 12 -10.07 -22.72 -12.60
CA GLU A 12 -11.00 -22.73 -11.46
C GLU A 12 -10.33 -23.25 -10.18
N LEU A 13 -9.45 -24.25 -10.32
CA LEU A 13 -8.64 -24.81 -9.24
C LEU A 13 -7.59 -23.80 -8.74
N GLY A 14 -6.96 -23.05 -9.65
CA GLY A 14 -6.07 -21.94 -9.33
C GLY A 14 -6.72 -20.81 -8.56
N ASP A 15 -7.92 -20.38 -8.98
CA ASP A 15 -8.67 -19.32 -8.29
C ASP A 15 -9.20 -19.78 -6.92
N ALA A 16 -9.64 -21.04 -6.81
CA ALA A 16 -10.00 -21.65 -5.53
C ALA A 16 -8.83 -21.70 -4.54
N ARG A 17 -7.62 -22.08 -4.98
CA ARG A 17 -6.42 -22.06 -4.12
C ARG A 17 -5.91 -20.66 -3.83
N ALA A 18 -6.00 -19.72 -4.77
CA ALA A 18 -5.64 -18.31 -4.53
C ALA A 18 -6.47 -17.68 -3.39
N LYS A 19 -7.72 -18.13 -3.21
CA LYS A 19 -8.62 -17.74 -2.12
C LYS A 19 -8.35 -18.45 -0.78
N GLN A 20 -7.43 -19.41 -0.72
CA GLN A 20 -7.10 -20.19 0.49
C GLN A 20 -5.62 -20.05 0.87
N PRO A 21 -5.23 -19.09 1.74
CA PRO A 21 -3.81 -18.73 1.98
C PRO A 21 -2.87 -19.83 2.51
N ARG A 22 -3.41 -21.00 2.89
CA ARG A 22 -2.71 -22.18 3.42
C ARG A 22 -2.70 -23.39 2.47
N SER A 23 -3.31 -23.31 1.27
CA SER A 23 -3.39 -24.43 0.32
C SER A 23 -2.18 -24.57 -0.60
N ILE A 24 -1.19 -23.69 -0.48
CA ILE A 24 0.06 -23.69 -1.27
C ILE A 24 1.21 -23.53 -0.27
N SER A 25 2.16 -24.45 -0.30
CA SER A 25 3.28 -24.52 0.65
C SER A 25 4.37 -23.48 0.37
N SER A 26 4.68 -23.23 -0.90
CA SER A 26 5.67 -22.22 -1.31
C SER A 26 5.07 -20.81 -1.35
N HIS A 27 5.78 -19.88 -0.71
CA HIS A 27 5.46 -18.45 -0.76
C HIS A 27 5.49 -17.90 -2.19
N GLU A 28 6.46 -18.34 -2.99
CA GLU A 28 6.73 -17.83 -4.34
C GLU A 28 5.67 -18.29 -5.34
N LEU A 29 5.24 -19.56 -5.25
CA LEU A 29 4.12 -20.09 -6.04
C LEU A 29 2.83 -19.32 -5.73
N ARG A 30 2.54 -19.09 -4.45
CA ARG A 30 1.35 -18.34 -4.02
C ARG A 30 1.37 -16.89 -4.52
N ALA A 31 2.51 -16.20 -4.40
CA ALA A 31 2.67 -14.83 -4.88
C ALA A 31 2.55 -14.73 -6.41
N THR A 32 3.18 -15.66 -7.14
CA THR A 32 3.14 -15.72 -8.61
C THR A 32 1.72 -16.05 -9.10
N LEU A 33 1.02 -16.98 -8.45
CA LEU A 33 -0.37 -17.31 -8.76
C LEU A 33 -1.29 -16.11 -8.55
N LEU A 34 -1.15 -15.39 -7.43
CA LEU A 34 -1.93 -14.17 -7.16
C LEU A 34 -1.73 -13.12 -8.25
N LEU A 35 -0.48 -12.89 -8.67
CA LEU A 35 -0.07 -11.92 -9.69
C LEU A 35 -0.62 -12.22 -11.10
N ILE A 36 -0.92 -13.48 -11.43
CA ILE A 36 -1.45 -13.86 -12.75
C ILE A 36 -2.92 -13.42 -12.91
N ASP A 37 -3.11 -12.25 -13.52
CA ASP A 37 -4.42 -11.60 -13.71
C ASP A 37 -5.05 -11.86 -15.09
N GLY A 38 -4.33 -12.52 -15.99
CA GLY A 38 -4.75 -12.71 -17.38
C GLY A 38 -4.62 -11.46 -18.25
N ARG A 39 -3.73 -10.52 -17.93
CA ARG A 39 -3.48 -9.31 -18.74
C ARG A 39 -2.00 -9.09 -19.03
N ILE A 40 -1.13 -9.47 -18.10
CA ILE A 40 0.34 -9.39 -18.26
C ILE A 40 0.95 -10.67 -18.84
N THR A 41 2.02 -10.53 -19.61
CA THR A 41 2.87 -11.64 -20.09
C THR A 41 3.92 -12.00 -19.05
N VAL A 42 4.54 -13.18 -19.19
CA VAL A 42 5.67 -13.59 -18.32
C VAL A 42 6.85 -12.62 -18.44
N ARG A 43 7.15 -12.05 -19.62
CA ARG A 43 8.19 -11.00 -19.79
C ARG A 43 7.86 -9.74 -18.98
N GLU A 44 6.60 -9.33 -18.97
CA GLU A 44 6.12 -8.18 -18.18
C GLU A 44 6.22 -8.46 -16.68
N MET A 45 5.88 -9.68 -16.24
CA MET A 45 6.08 -10.14 -14.86
C MET A 45 7.56 -10.14 -14.47
N LYS A 46 8.46 -10.63 -15.33
CA LYS A 46 9.91 -10.62 -15.10
C LYS A 46 10.46 -9.20 -14.99
N ARG A 47 10.08 -8.29 -15.89
CA ARG A 47 10.54 -6.88 -15.85
C ARG A 47 10.07 -6.13 -14.60
N ARG A 48 8.89 -6.47 -14.06
CA ARG A 48 8.32 -5.80 -12.88
C ARG A 48 8.67 -6.45 -11.54
N PHE A 49 8.88 -7.76 -11.49
CA PHE A 49 8.95 -8.54 -10.24
C PHE A 49 10.11 -9.55 -10.18
N GLY A 50 10.87 -9.76 -11.27
CA GLY A 50 11.92 -10.78 -11.37
C GLY A 50 13.11 -10.59 -10.42
N SER A 51 13.29 -9.39 -9.84
CA SER A 51 14.24 -9.12 -8.76
C SER A 51 13.76 -9.56 -7.37
N SER A 52 12.51 -10.04 -7.25
CA SER A 52 11.84 -10.35 -5.98
C SER A 52 11.16 -11.72 -5.93
N LEU A 53 10.94 -12.34 -7.11
CA LEU A 53 10.23 -13.60 -7.30
C LEU A 53 10.88 -14.38 -8.45
N ALA A 54 11.11 -15.68 -8.26
CA ALA A 54 11.59 -16.58 -9.30
C ALA A 54 10.46 -16.94 -10.28
N ILE A 55 10.09 -15.98 -11.15
CA ILE A 55 8.91 -16.08 -12.03
C ILE A 55 8.98 -17.32 -12.95
N ASP A 56 10.12 -17.62 -13.59
CA ASP A 56 10.22 -18.73 -14.55
C ASP A 56 9.92 -20.11 -13.93
N PRO A 57 10.59 -20.55 -12.84
CA PRO A 57 10.24 -21.81 -12.18
C PRO A 57 8.85 -21.77 -11.53
N ALA A 58 8.42 -20.63 -10.98
CA ALA A 58 7.10 -20.52 -10.34
C ALA A 58 5.95 -20.65 -11.35
N VAL A 59 6.04 -20.04 -12.53
CA VAL A 59 5.06 -20.21 -13.62
C VAL A 59 5.09 -21.65 -14.15
N SER A 60 6.28 -22.24 -14.32
CA SER A 60 6.44 -23.63 -14.76
C SER A 60 5.79 -24.62 -13.78
N GLU A 61 5.93 -24.40 -12.48
CA GLU A 61 5.34 -25.24 -11.43
C GLU A 61 3.83 -25.06 -11.32
N LEU A 62 3.32 -23.82 -11.42
CA LEU A 62 1.87 -23.56 -11.44
C LEU A 62 1.18 -24.16 -12.68
N LEU A 63 1.89 -24.28 -13.80
CA LEU A 63 1.43 -25.05 -14.97
C LEU A 63 1.42 -26.56 -14.68
N ARG A 64 2.48 -27.09 -14.05
CA ARG A 64 2.59 -28.50 -13.66
C ARG A 64 1.51 -28.93 -12.67
N GLU A 65 1.10 -28.04 -11.76
CA GLU A 65 -0.03 -28.23 -10.84
C GLU A 65 -1.41 -27.96 -11.47
N GLY A 66 -1.50 -27.50 -12.72
CA GLY A 66 -2.77 -27.16 -13.40
C GLY A 66 -3.50 -25.96 -12.78
N LEU A 67 -2.81 -25.10 -12.03
CA LEU A 67 -3.37 -23.91 -11.38
C LEU A 67 -3.49 -22.73 -12.35
N ILE A 68 -2.71 -22.74 -13.42
CA ILE A 68 -2.79 -21.78 -14.53
C ILE A 68 -2.76 -22.51 -15.87
N GLN A 69 -3.29 -21.88 -16.90
CA GLN A 69 -3.22 -22.34 -18.28
C GLN A 69 -2.87 -21.18 -19.21
N ALA A 70 -2.23 -21.46 -20.34
CA ALA A 70 -2.00 -20.44 -21.37
C ALA A 70 -3.36 -19.96 -21.92
N ARG A 71 -3.54 -18.65 -22.12
CA ARG A 71 -4.70 -18.16 -22.87
C ARG A 71 -4.55 -18.60 -24.33
N PRO A 72 -5.54 -19.30 -24.93
CA PRO A 72 -5.54 -19.53 -26.37
C PRO A 72 -5.60 -18.19 -27.10
N GLN A 73 -4.65 -17.96 -28.01
CA GLN A 73 -4.60 -16.73 -28.79
C GLN A 73 -5.69 -16.79 -29.88
N ALA A 74 -6.34 -15.66 -30.19
CA ALA A 74 -7.55 -15.64 -31.02
C ALA A 74 -7.34 -16.16 -32.47
N ALA A 75 -6.10 -16.37 -32.92
CA ALA A 75 -5.78 -17.02 -34.18
C ALA A 75 -6.23 -18.50 -34.24
N ASP A 76 -6.10 -19.25 -33.13
CA ASP A 76 -6.45 -20.68 -33.09
C ASP A 76 -7.94 -20.93 -32.85
N ALA A 77 -8.70 -19.90 -32.45
CA ALA A 77 -10.14 -19.99 -32.23
C ALA A 77 -10.90 -20.33 -33.54
N SER A 78 -10.47 -19.77 -34.68
CA SER A 78 -11.05 -20.12 -35.99
C SER A 78 -10.74 -21.56 -36.41
N ALA A 79 -9.62 -22.15 -35.97
CA ALA A 79 -9.26 -23.53 -36.29
C ALA A 79 -10.06 -24.54 -35.45
N LEU A 80 -10.38 -24.22 -34.20
CA LEU A 80 -11.10 -25.12 -33.29
C LEU A 80 -12.64 -25.05 -33.41
N VAL A 81 -13.20 -24.00 -34.02
CA VAL A 81 -14.64 -23.94 -34.36
C VAL A 81 -14.93 -24.64 -35.69
N ALA A 82 -14.09 -24.44 -36.72
CA ALA A 82 -14.25 -25.06 -38.04
C ALA A 82 -14.18 -26.61 -38.02
N GLY A 83 -13.73 -27.22 -36.92
CA GLY A 83 -13.69 -28.67 -36.72
C GLY A 83 -14.94 -29.27 -36.05
N ARG A 84 -16.05 -28.52 -35.88
CA ARG A 84 -17.26 -29.03 -35.21
C ARG A 84 -18.59 -28.80 -35.92
N GLU A 85 -18.63 -28.03 -37.00
CA GLU A 85 -19.86 -27.79 -37.79
C GLU A 85 -20.04 -28.87 -38.87
N HIS A 86 -20.20 -30.12 -38.44
CA HIS A 86 -20.59 -31.21 -39.34
C HIS A 86 -21.42 -32.34 -38.70
N GLU A 87 -22.31 -32.00 -37.77
CA GLU A 87 -23.44 -32.84 -37.40
C GLU A 87 -24.63 -31.99 -36.92
N ILE A 88 -25.84 -32.54 -37.04
CA ILE A 88 -27.16 -31.92 -36.79
C ILE A 88 -27.61 -30.93 -37.89
N ASP A 89 -28.52 -31.45 -38.72
CA ASP A 89 -29.29 -30.77 -39.76
C ASP A 89 -30.67 -30.31 -39.20
N ASP A 90 -31.43 -29.62 -40.06
CA ASP A 90 -32.89 -29.35 -40.02
C ASP A 90 -33.43 -28.07 -39.32
N ALA A 91 -34.19 -27.33 -40.14
CA ALA A 91 -35.17 -26.26 -39.94
C ALA A 91 -35.17 -25.34 -38.69
N SER A 92 -34.98 -24.02 -38.93
CA SER A 92 -36.12 -23.07 -39.04
C SER A 92 -35.68 -21.64 -39.43
N GLU A 93 -36.31 -21.05 -40.44
CA GLU A 93 -35.99 -19.73 -41.00
C GLU A 93 -37.01 -18.65 -40.57
N VAL A 94 -36.54 -17.51 -40.03
CA VAL A 94 -37.31 -16.25 -39.96
C VAL A 94 -36.38 -15.06 -40.18
N VAL A 95 -36.65 -14.26 -41.21
CA VAL A 95 -35.87 -13.08 -41.61
C VAL A 95 -36.49 -11.79 -41.07
N VAL A 96 -35.66 -10.86 -40.56
CA VAL A 96 -35.96 -9.43 -40.49
C VAL A 96 -34.71 -8.63 -40.90
N ASP A 97 -34.90 -7.62 -41.76
CA ASP A 97 -33.87 -6.82 -42.43
C ASP A 97 -33.59 -5.47 -41.72
N VAL A 98 -32.35 -4.97 -41.82
CA VAL A 98 -31.96 -3.58 -41.49
C VAL A 98 -30.84 -3.11 -42.46
N PRO A 99 -31.04 -2.04 -43.26
CA PRO A 99 -30.13 -1.67 -44.35
C PRO A 99 -28.95 -0.75 -43.96
N PRO A 100 -27.87 -0.68 -44.78
CA PRO A 100 -26.63 0.04 -44.46
C PRO A 100 -26.55 1.49 -45.01
N ARG A 101 -25.74 2.33 -44.34
CA ARG A 101 -25.17 3.61 -44.81
C ARG A 101 -24.04 4.04 -43.84
N ASN A 102 -22.96 4.70 -44.24
CA ASN A 102 -22.37 4.91 -45.57
C ASN A 102 -20.88 5.29 -45.38
N GLU A 103 -19.98 4.87 -46.26
CA GLU A 103 -18.59 5.33 -46.24
C GLU A 103 -18.45 6.72 -46.87
N MET A 104 -17.40 7.47 -46.49
CA MET A 104 -16.93 8.66 -47.22
C MET A 104 -15.45 8.94 -46.91
N THR A 105 -14.67 9.26 -47.94
CA THR A 105 -13.19 9.35 -47.93
C THR A 105 -12.73 10.48 -48.91
N PRO A 106 -11.43 10.83 -49.09
CA PRO A 106 -10.94 12.13 -48.63
C PRO A 106 -10.29 13.04 -49.70
N GLU A 107 -9.99 14.28 -49.32
CA GLU A 107 -9.17 15.30 -50.01
C GLU A 107 -8.72 16.33 -48.91
N ASP A 108 -7.59 17.05 -48.95
CA ASP A 108 -6.44 17.10 -49.89
C ASP A 108 -5.13 17.51 -49.13
N ALA A 109 -3.99 17.72 -49.81
CA ALA A 109 -2.62 17.52 -49.28
C ALA A 109 -1.69 18.77 -49.12
N SER A 110 -0.37 18.51 -48.94
CA SER A 110 0.82 19.40 -48.77
C SER A 110 1.31 19.55 -47.31
N SER A 111 2.61 19.53 -46.96
CA SER A 111 3.83 19.92 -47.73
C SER A 111 5.08 19.00 -47.55
N ALA A 112 6.22 19.43 -48.13
CA ALA A 112 7.42 18.65 -48.53
C ALA A 112 8.52 18.42 -47.42
N PRO A 113 9.61 17.64 -47.68
CA PRO A 113 10.47 17.02 -46.66
C PRO A 113 11.88 17.64 -46.47
N VAL A 114 12.71 17.02 -45.62
CA VAL A 114 14.15 17.29 -45.40
C VAL A 114 14.97 15.97 -45.43
N GLU A 115 16.26 16.06 -45.72
CA GLU A 115 17.18 14.98 -46.14
C GLU A 115 17.72 14.05 -45.02
N ALA A 116 18.28 12.91 -45.45
CA ALA A 116 19.21 12.06 -44.68
C ALA A 116 20.67 12.28 -45.15
N PRO A 117 21.69 11.72 -44.47
CA PRO A 117 22.40 10.61 -45.14
C PRO A 117 23.00 9.50 -44.25
N ASP A 118 23.24 8.34 -44.90
CA ASP A 118 24.22 7.27 -44.67
C ASP A 118 24.58 6.72 -43.27
N ALA A 119 23.98 5.56 -42.98
CA ALA A 119 24.62 4.22 -43.04
C ALA A 119 26.06 3.99 -42.51
N THR A 120 26.19 2.97 -41.65
CA THR A 120 27.29 1.97 -41.70
C THR A 120 26.81 0.63 -41.13
N ALA A 121 26.93 -0.45 -41.90
CA ALA A 121 26.97 -1.85 -41.46
C ALA A 121 28.40 -2.38 -41.77
N GLU A 122 28.91 -3.54 -41.36
CA GLU A 122 28.39 -4.89 -41.03
C GLU A 122 29.32 -5.52 -39.93
N PRO A 123 29.30 -6.83 -39.56
CA PRO A 123 28.44 -7.94 -39.98
C PRO A 123 27.83 -8.79 -38.84
N GLU A 124 26.90 -9.66 -39.22
CA GLU A 124 26.45 -10.80 -38.40
C GLU A 124 27.50 -11.93 -38.35
N VAL A 125 27.47 -12.76 -37.30
CA VAL A 125 28.16 -14.06 -37.25
C VAL A 125 27.13 -15.16 -37.05
N GLN A 126 27.04 -16.06 -38.04
CA GLN A 126 26.20 -17.24 -37.99
C GLN A 126 26.81 -18.31 -37.07
N ILE A 127 25.97 -19.07 -36.36
CA ILE A 127 26.34 -20.36 -35.76
C ILE A 127 25.22 -21.36 -36.11
N GLU A 128 25.59 -22.41 -36.84
CA GLU A 128 24.71 -23.53 -37.18
C GLU A 128 24.53 -24.48 -35.98
N ALA A 129 23.48 -25.30 -36.02
CA ALA A 129 23.27 -26.39 -35.06
C ALA A 129 23.85 -27.71 -35.61
N ASP A 130 24.32 -28.59 -34.72
CA ASP A 130 23.87 -30.00 -34.69
C ASP A 130 24.31 -30.75 -33.41
N ALA A 131 23.97 -32.06 -33.37
CA ALA A 131 24.62 -33.15 -32.63
C ALA A 131 24.29 -33.35 -31.13
N ARG A 132 23.08 -33.88 -30.92
CA ARG A 132 22.68 -34.71 -29.77
C ARG A 132 23.64 -35.88 -29.50
N VAL A 133 24.07 -36.07 -28.24
CA VAL A 133 24.57 -37.35 -27.70
C VAL A 133 24.05 -37.53 -26.26
N GLU A 134 23.59 -38.73 -25.90
CA GLU A 134 23.12 -39.07 -24.55
C GLU A 134 24.27 -39.61 -23.67
N PRO A 135 24.07 -39.67 -22.35
CA PRO A 135 24.06 -41.01 -21.75
C PRO A 135 22.87 -41.24 -20.78
N ALA A 136 22.47 -42.51 -20.69
CA ALA A 136 21.37 -42.95 -19.83
C ALA A 136 21.78 -43.11 -18.35
N GLY A 137 20.79 -43.04 -17.45
CA GLY A 137 20.92 -43.33 -16.02
C GLY A 137 19.57 -43.26 -15.31
N GLU A 138 18.92 -44.40 -15.11
CA GLU A 138 17.61 -44.48 -14.46
C GLU A 138 17.66 -44.10 -12.98
N ILE A 139 16.63 -43.40 -12.51
CA ILE A 139 16.33 -43.21 -11.08
C ILE A 139 14.88 -43.70 -10.88
N PRO A 140 14.64 -44.81 -10.15
CA PRO A 140 13.29 -45.30 -9.91
C PRO A 140 12.55 -44.40 -8.91
N GLU A 141 11.25 -44.26 -9.14
CA GLU A 141 10.34 -43.45 -8.32
C GLU A 141 10.16 -44.02 -6.91
N ARG A 142 9.72 -43.17 -5.97
CA ARG A 142 9.26 -43.62 -4.65
C ARG A 142 8.08 -42.80 -4.16
N ASP A 143 6.88 -43.29 -4.47
CA ASP A 143 5.64 -42.78 -3.89
C ASP A 143 5.67 -42.86 -2.36
N VAL A 144 5.07 -41.85 -1.72
CA VAL A 144 4.71 -41.87 -0.30
C VAL A 144 3.24 -41.49 -0.18
N ALA A 145 2.38 -42.51 -0.09
CA ALA A 145 0.97 -42.34 0.24
C ALA A 145 0.79 -41.97 1.72
N VAL A 146 -0.27 -41.22 2.01
CA VAL A 146 -0.63 -40.73 3.35
C VAL A 146 -1.87 -41.45 3.85
N ASP A 147 -1.86 -41.96 5.09
CA ASP A 147 -3.03 -41.97 5.99
C ASP A 147 -2.61 -42.10 7.49
N PRO A 148 -3.47 -42.21 8.52
CA PRO A 148 -3.49 -41.15 9.54
C PRO A 148 -3.57 -41.67 11.00
N LYS A 149 -3.89 -40.75 11.94
CA LYS A 149 -4.11 -40.97 13.38
C LYS A 149 -2.87 -41.44 14.14
N GLY A 150 -2.55 -40.74 15.23
CA GLY A 150 -1.44 -41.10 16.11
C GLY A 150 -1.90 -41.60 17.48
N GLN A 151 -1.02 -42.32 18.17
CA GLN A 151 -0.85 -42.24 19.62
C GLN A 151 0.49 -42.86 20.05
N LEU A 152 1.04 -42.35 21.16
CA LEU A 152 1.91 -43.00 22.16
C LEU A 152 3.24 -43.67 21.71
N GLU A 153 4.34 -43.03 22.13
CA GLU A 153 5.46 -43.53 22.96
C GLU A 153 6.24 -44.86 22.64
N PRO A 154 7.48 -45.03 23.18
CA PRO A 154 8.48 -45.88 22.53
C PRO A 154 8.67 -47.30 23.11
N VAL A 155 9.03 -48.22 22.22
CA VAL A 155 9.58 -49.58 22.45
C VAL A 155 10.70 -49.74 21.41
N VAL A 156 11.97 -50.08 21.67
CA VAL A 156 12.62 -51.04 22.60
C VAL A 156 12.57 -52.50 22.13
N GLY A 157 13.27 -52.78 21.02
CA GLY A 157 14.14 -53.95 20.87
C GLY A 157 13.55 -55.26 20.30
N ASP A 158 14.30 -55.84 19.35
CA ASP A 158 14.42 -57.28 19.03
C ASP A 158 15.84 -57.45 18.39
N ALA A 159 16.73 -58.42 18.66
CA ALA A 159 16.78 -59.64 19.50
C ALA A 159 16.58 -61.02 18.81
N GLU A 160 17.62 -61.52 18.11
CA GLU A 160 17.79 -62.96 17.79
C GLU A 160 19.32 -63.24 17.62
N ASN A 161 20.02 -63.97 18.53
CA ASN A 161 20.24 -65.44 18.63
C ASN A 161 21.28 -66.04 17.63
N ASP A 162 22.05 -67.10 17.93
CA ASP A 162 22.44 -67.78 19.20
C ASP A 162 23.62 -68.78 18.95
N ARG A 163 24.29 -69.26 20.02
CA ARG A 163 25.18 -70.47 20.16
C ARG A 163 26.40 -70.66 19.21
N SER A 164 27.54 -71.30 19.53
CA SER A 164 28.29 -71.79 20.72
C SER A 164 28.84 -73.22 20.51
N ILE A 165 29.93 -73.58 21.23
CA ILE A 165 30.65 -74.88 21.36
C ILE A 165 31.94 -74.93 20.52
N ALA A 166 33.13 -75.35 20.97
CA ALA A 166 33.90 -75.40 22.23
C ALA A 166 35.05 -76.42 22.00
N ASP A 167 36.27 -76.17 22.51
CA ASP A 167 37.21 -77.17 23.09
C ASP A 167 38.55 -76.52 23.52
N ASP A 168 39.37 -77.24 24.29
CA ASP A 168 40.48 -76.79 25.18
C ASP A 168 41.49 -77.99 25.35
N PRO A 169 42.65 -77.96 26.07
CA PRO A 169 43.58 -76.90 26.54
C PRO A 169 44.94 -77.06 25.76
N PRO A 170 46.18 -77.27 26.28
CA PRO A 170 46.82 -76.98 27.58
C PRO A 170 48.26 -76.39 27.60
N ALA A 171 48.51 -75.55 28.61
CA ALA A 171 49.70 -75.44 29.49
C ALA A 171 51.16 -75.45 28.97
N LEU A 172 51.99 -74.50 29.46
CA LEU A 172 53.08 -74.84 30.40
C LEU A 172 53.68 -73.65 31.21
N VAL A 173 54.03 -73.99 32.45
CA VAL A 173 54.60 -73.25 33.59
C VAL A 173 55.94 -72.52 33.33
N VAL A 174 56.22 -71.39 34.03
CA VAL A 174 57.47 -71.16 34.83
C VAL A 174 57.49 -69.83 35.62
N SER A 175 58.11 -69.87 36.80
CA SER A 175 58.64 -68.78 37.66
C SER A 175 59.75 -69.43 38.55
N PRO A 176 60.61 -68.73 39.34
CA PRO A 176 60.66 -67.29 39.68
C PRO A 176 62.10 -66.66 39.74
N ARG A 177 62.22 -65.43 40.28
CA ARG A 177 63.33 -64.80 41.08
C ARG A 177 64.81 -65.22 40.88
N LEU A 178 65.72 -64.24 40.73
CA LEU A 178 66.84 -63.92 41.68
C LEU A 178 67.63 -62.66 41.28
N GLY A 179 68.44 -62.10 42.22
CA GLY A 179 69.50 -61.09 41.98
C GLY A 179 69.02 -59.64 41.76
N ASP A 180 69.18 -58.61 42.59
CA ASP A 180 69.99 -58.24 43.77
C ASP A 180 70.98 -57.07 43.50
N SER A 181 71.10 -56.19 44.49
CA SER A 181 72.16 -55.19 44.72
C SER A 181 72.20 -53.85 43.91
N THR A 182 72.11 -52.76 44.68
CA THR A 182 72.71 -51.41 44.49
C THR A 182 72.14 -50.39 43.48
N ARG A 183 72.11 -49.12 43.96
CA ARG A 183 71.94 -47.83 43.27
C ARG A 183 70.56 -47.56 42.61
N GLY A 184 69.98 -46.37 42.68
CA GLY A 184 70.39 -45.17 43.44
C GLY A 184 69.86 -43.86 42.83
N GLY A 185 68.77 -43.32 43.38
CA GLY A 185 68.23 -41.99 43.02
C GLY A 185 67.14 -41.97 41.94
N MET A 186 66.42 -40.84 41.89
CA MET A 186 65.46 -40.43 40.84
C MET A 186 64.19 -41.29 40.61
N ILE A 187 63.38 -41.49 41.65
CA ILE A 187 61.91 -41.64 41.50
C ILE A 187 61.21 -40.57 42.35
N ALA A 188 61.27 -39.31 41.90
CA ALA A 188 60.69 -38.17 42.61
C ALA A 188 60.21 -36.99 41.73
N LEU A 189 60.36 -37.06 40.40
CA LEU A 189 60.08 -35.89 39.52
C LEU A 189 58.86 -36.04 38.59
N GLY A 190 58.49 -37.26 38.17
CA GLY A 190 57.37 -37.47 37.23
C GLY A 190 55.99 -37.10 37.81
N PHE A 191 55.61 -37.75 38.93
CA PHE A 191 54.28 -37.60 39.54
C PHE A 191 53.93 -36.19 40.02
N PHE A 192 54.92 -35.33 40.30
CA PHE A 192 54.66 -33.96 40.73
C PHE A 192 54.30 -33.05 39.54
N VAL A 193 54.97 -33.22 38.40
CA VAL A 193 54.72 -32.43 37.18
C VAL A 193 53.33 -32.72 36.62
N GLU A 194 52.94 -33.98 36.49
CA GLU A 194 51.64 -34.37 35.92
C GLU A 194 50.45 -33.84 36.76
N ARG A 195 50.59 -33.84 38.09
CA ARG A 195 49.57 -33.31 39.02
C ARG A 195 49.52 -31.77 39.02
N LEU A 196 50.65 -31.10 38.79
CA LEU A 196 50.70 -29.65 38.55
C LEU A 196 50.01 -29.27 37.23
N TRP A 197 50.31 -29.96 36.13
CA TRP A 197 49.73 -29.67 34.82
C TRP A 197 48.22 -29.89 34.79
N ARG A 198 47.68 -30.94 35.43
CA ARG A 198 46.21 -31.13 35.54
C ARG A 198 45.50 -30.05 36.37
N GLY A 199 46.20 -29.33 37.25
CA GLY A 199 45.67 -28.16 37.96
C GLY A 199 45.82 -26.85 37.18
N PHE A 200 46.96 -26.66 36.50
CA PHE A 200 47.25 -25.43 35.77
C PHE A 200 46.54 -25.34 34.42
N LEU A 201 46.34 -26.46 33.70
CA LEU A 201 45.73 -26.44 32.37
C LEU A 201 44.33 -25.77 32.32
N PRO A 202 43.35 -26.06 33.22
CA PRO A 202 42.07 -25.35 33.21
C PRO A 202 42.20 -23.86 33.61
N VAL A 203 43.15 -23.50 34.48
CA VAL A 203 43.39 -22.10 34.87
C VAL A 203 44.05 -21.32 33.74
N ALA A 204 45.00 -21.93 33.03
CA ALA A 204 45.64 -21.38 31.84
C ALA A 204 44.65 -21.28 30.67
N ALA A 205 43.76 -22.26 30.49
CA ALA A 205 42.67 -22.19 29.52
C ALA A 205 41.65 -21.10 29.88
N PHE A 206 41.29 -20.95 31.16
CA PHE A 206 40.40 -19.87 31.62
C PHE A 206 41.05 -18.48 31.48
N LEU A 207 42.36 -18.36 31.74
CA LEU A 207 43.12 -17.13 31.48
C LEU A 207 43.34 -16.88 29.98
N LEU A 208 43.43 -17.92 29.14
CA LEU A 208 43.52 -17.77 27.69
C LEU A 208 42.17 -17.33 27.11
N VAL A 209 41.06 -17.96 27.50
CA VAL A 209 39.70 -17.55 27.13
C VAL A 209 39.41 -16.15 27.68
N GLY A 210 39.78 -15.87 28.92
CA GLY A 210 39.72 -14.54 29.53
C GLY A 210 40.53 -13.52 28.74
N ALA A 211 41.77 -13.83 28.36
CA ALA A 211 42.62 -12.97 27.54
C ALA A 211 42.10 -12.80 26.11
N VAL A 212 41.44 -13.81 25.52
CA VAL A 212 40.80 -13.73 24.20
C VAL A 212 39.52 -12.88 24.26
N VAL A 213 38.71 -12.99 25.31
CA VAL A 213 37.55 -12.13 25.55
C VAL A 213 37.99 -10.69 25.83
N VAL A 214 39.02 -10.50 26.67
CA VAL A 214 39.62 -9.19 26.94
C VAL A 214 40.29 -8.61 25.69
N ALA A 215 40.91 -9.42 24.84
CA ALA A 215 41.45 -8.99 23.55
C ALA A 215 40.34 -8.57 22.58
N ALA A 216 39.25 -9.34 22.49
CA ALA A 216 38.07 -9.03 21.68
C ALA A 216 37.35 -7.73 22.12
N PHE A 217 37.53 -7.31 23.38
CA PHE A 217 37.06 -6.02 23.89
C PHE A 217 38.10 -4.89 23.79
N LEU A 218 39.39 -5.12 24.10
CA LEU A 218 40.39 -4.05 24.25
C LEU A 218 41.28 -3.80 23.02
N LEU A 219 41.42 -4.75 22.09
CA LEU A 219 42.14 -4.48 20.83
C LEU A 219 41.35 -3.51 19.93
N PRO A 220 40.03 -3.66 19.72
CA PRO A 220 39.28 -2.77 18.82
C PRO A 220 39.32 -1.30 19.21
N GLU A 221 39.34 -0.98 20.51
CA GLU A 221 39.42 0.42 20.97
C GLU A 221 40.74 1.10 20.61
N ARG A 222 41.85 0.37 20.46
CA ARG A 222 43.14 0.96 20.04
C ARG A 222 43.09 1.50 18.61
N TYR A 223 42.32 0.83 17.74
CA TYR A 223 42.16 1.20 16.34
C TYR A 223 41.03 2.21 16.10
N ARG A 224 40.40 2.72 17.18
CA ARG A 224 39.30 3.70 17.12
C ARG A 224 39.56 4.87 16.18
N SER A 225 40.68 5.56 16.34
CA SER A 225 41.02 6.74 15.51
C SER A 225 41.24 6.37 14.04
N GLU A 226 41.66 5.15 13.73
CA GLU A 226 41.85 4.66 12.36
C GLU A 226 40.50 4.29 11.72
N VAL A 227 39.59 3.67 12.47
CA VAL A 227 38.22 3.38 12.04
C VAL A 227 37.41 4.67 11.85
N GLU A 228 37.48 5.61 12.81
CA GLU A 228 36.87 6.95 12.68
C GLU A 228 37.42 7.66 11.43
N SER A 229 38.74 7.60 11.17
CA SER A 229 39.36 8.19 9.96
C SER A 229 39.07 7.43 8.66
N ALA A 230 38.74 6.14 8.70
CA ALA A 230 38.32 5.37 7.53
C ALA A 230 36.87 5.69 7.16
N MET A 231 35.94 5.62 8.13
CA MET A 231 34.55 5.99 7.94
C MET A 231 34.41 7.46 7.51
N SER A 232 35.18 8.37 8.11
CA SER A 232 35.09 9.79 7.77
C SER A 232 35.53 10.13 6.34
N ARG A 233 36.48 9.35 5.78
CA ARG A 233 36.86 9.46 4.36
C ARG A 233 35.80 8.86 3.43
N GLN A 234 35.03 7.88 3.90
CA GLN A 234 34.03 7.19 3.10
C GLN A 234 32.68 7.95 3.05
N LEU A 235 32.26 8.56 4.17
CA LEU A 235 31.05 9.40 4.25
C LEU A 235 31.31 10.89 3.95
N GLY A 236 32.56 11.29 3.67
CA GLY A 236 32.93 12.69 3.42
C GLY A 236 32.74 13.65 4.60
N THR A 237 32.46 13.13 5.81
CA THR A 237 32.17 13.90 7.02
C THR A 237 32.77 13.21 8.25
N SER A 238 33.14 13.96 9.28
CA SER A 238 33.68 13.39 10.52
C SER A 238 32.65 12.54 11.25
N VAL A 239 32.96 11.25 11.43
CA VAL A 239 32.14 10.28 12.16
C VAL A 239 32.77 10.01 13.52
N ARG A 240 31.94 10.02 14.57
CA ARG A 240 32.30 9.49 15.89
C ARG A 240 31.33 8.39 16.30
N PHE A 241 31.79 7.46 17.11
CA PHE A 241 30.95 6.49 17.81
C PHE A 241 31.25 6.51 19.31
N GLY A 242 30.42 5.88 20.14
CA GLY A 242 30.66 5.73 21.58
C GLY A 242 31.81 4.77 21.89
N GLY A 243 31.81 3.58 21.30
CA GLY A 243 32.83 2.55 21.48
C GLY A 243 32.80 1.45 20.41
N VAL A 244 33.80 0.57 20.43
CA VAL A 244 34.02 -0.53 19.46
C VAL A 244 34.16 -1.86 20.21
N ARG A 245 33.54 -2.92 19.71
CA ARG A 245 33.80 -4.30 20.19
C ARG A 245 33.79 -5.29 19.03
N ALA A 246 34.56 -6.37 19.14
CA ALA A 246 34.38 -7.51 18.25
C ALA A 246 33.06 -8.23 18.61
N SER A 247 32.31 -8.65 17.59
CA SER A 247 31.05 -9.37 17.76
C SER A 247 31.05 -10.63 16.91
N PHE A 248 30.77 -11.79 17.53
CA PHE A 248 30.71 -13.06 16.80
C PHE A 248 29.36 -13.28 16.09
N ALA A 249 28.36 -12.41 16.35
CA ALA A 249 27.15 -12.33 15.55
C ALA A 249 27.51 -11.97 14.09
N GLY A 250 26.97 -12.74 13.14
CA GLY A 250 27.25 -12.55 11.71
C GLY A 250 28.61 -13.07 11.23
N GLY A 251 29.33 -13.88 12.03
CA GLY A 251 30.57 -14.53 11.59
C GLY A 251 31.85 -13.70 11.79
N GLY A 252 31.93 -12.93 12.89
CA GLY A 252 33.09 -12.10 13.20
C GLY A 252 32.99 -10.72 12.56
N SER A 253 32.11 -9.89 13.12
CA SER A 253 31.87 -8.50 12.74
C SER A 253 32.50 -7.52 13.74
N LEU A 254 32.77 -6.30 13.28
CA LEU A 254 33.12 -5.17 14.15
C LEU A 254 31.84 -4.42 14.52
N GLN A 255 31.52 -4.32 15.80
CA GLN A 255 30.34 -3.61 16.27
C GLN A 255 30.72 -2.24 16.86
N LEU A 256 30.16 -1.19 16.27
CA LEU A 256 30.18 0.18 16.74
C LEU A 256 28.88 0.47 17.49
N SER A 257 28.94 1.28 18.55
CA SER A 257 27.76 1.71 19.33
C SER A 257 27.65 3.23 19.35
N ASP A 258 26.42 3.77 19.30
CA ASP A 258 26.12 5.22 19.32
C ASP A 258 26.89 6.03 18.27
N VAL A 259 26.66 5.71 16.99
CA VAL A 259 27.36 6.32 15.84
C VAL A 259 26.65 7.60 15.40
N ARG A 260 27.43 8.66 15.17
CA ARG A 260 26.96 10.02 14.85
C ARG A 260 27.89 10.68 13.82
N ALA A 261 27.34 11.44 12.88
CA ALA A 261 28.10 12.26 11.94
C ALA A 261 28.06 13.74 12.37
N GLU A 262 29.20 14.43 12.41
CA GLU A 262 29.26 15.81 12.94
C GLU A 262 28.58 16.83 12.03
N ALA A 263 28.64 16.66 10.70
CA ALA A 263 27.93 17.55 9.76
C ALA A 263 26.44 17.19 9.60
N ILE A 264 25.99 16.08 10.19
CA ILE A 264 24.58 15.65 10.16
C ILE A 264 24.15 15.26 11.59
N PRO A 265 24.11 16.22 12.54
CA PRO A 265 23.91 15.93 13.96
C PRO A 265 22.51 15.41 14.31
N SER A 266 21.54 15.53 13.40
CA SER A 266 20.23 14.90 13.50
C SER A 266 20.25 13.39 13.19
N LEU A 267 21.32 12.86 12.56
CA LEU A 267 21.46 11.44 12.22
C LEU A 267 22.21 10.66 13.31
N ARG A 268 21.58 9.60 13.82
CA ARG A 268 22.14 8.75 14.87
C ARG A 268 21.77 7.28 14.69
N ALA A 269 22.76 6.39 14.74
CA ALA A 269 22.55 4.94 14.80
C ALA A 269 22.85 4.42 16.21
N ALA A 270 21.99 3.55 16.76
CA ALA A 270 22.29 2.91 18.04
C ALA A 270 23.45 1.90 17.90
N GLU A 271 23.43 1.09 16.84
CA GLU A 271 24.49 0.11 16.55
C GLU A 271 24.80 0.07 15.04
N VAL A 272 26.09 -0.13 14.70
CA VAL A 272 26.54 -0.42 13.33
C VAL A 272 27.46 -1.62 13.37
N TYR A 273 27.17 -2.63 12.56
CA TYR A 273 27.94 -3.85 12.39
C TYR A 273 28.64 -3.81 11.03
N LEU A 274 29.98 -3.87 11.04
CA LEU A 274 30.79 -4.04 9.84
C LEU A 274 31.10 -5.54 9.69
N ILE A 275 30.53 -6.17 8.68
CA ILE A 275 30.61 -7.62 8.45
C ILE A 275 31.49 -7.87 7.21
N PRO A 276 32.71 -8.42 7.36
CA PRO A 276 33.56 -8.75 6.21
C PRO A 276 32.94 -9.85 5.34
N ASP A 277 33.03 -9.71 4.03
CA ASP A 277 32.82 -10.81 3.09
C ASP A 277 34.08 -11.68 3.12
N TRP A 278 34.15 -12.61 4.08
CA TRP A 278 35.29 -13.52 4.22
C TRP A 278 35.54 -14.37 2.95
N PRO A 279 34.52 -14.97 2.30
CA PRO A 279 34.70 -15.71 1.05
C PRO A 279 35.28 -14.90 -0.12
N ALA A 280 34.97 -13.60 -0.24
CA ALA A 280 35.58 -12.74 -1.25
C ALA A 280 36.98 -12.28 -0.81
N SER A 281 37.09 -11.72 0.40
CA SER A 281 38.31 -11.06 0.90
C SER A 281 39.49 -12.04 1.03
N LEU A 282 39.24 -13.31 1.36
CA LEU A 282 40.27 -14.36 1.44
C LEU A 282 40.72 -14.90 0.08
N ARG A 283 40.01 -14.62 -1.02
CA ARG A 283 40.32 -15.13 -2.37
C ARG A 283 40.83 -14.07 -3.33
N ALA A 284 40.25 -12.87 -3.29
CA ALA A 284 40.46 -11.83 -4.29
C ALA A 284 41.47 -10.75 -3.87
N VAL A 285 41.84 -10.67 -2.58
CA VAL A 285 42.57 -9.53 -1.97
C VAL A 285 41.79 -8.19 -2.06
N ASP A 286 40.56 -8.23 -2.58
CA ASP A 286 39.61 -7.12 -2.66
C ASP A 286 38.76 -7.10 -1.38
N TRP A 287 39.03 -6.15 -0.48
CA TRP A 287 38.42 -6.08 0.84
C TRP A 287 36.98 -5.56 0.75
N ARG A 288 36.02 -6.44 1.05
CA ARG A 288 34.59 -6.16 0.90
C ARG A 288 33.86 -6.28 2.23
N VAL A 289 32.99 -5.32 2.51
CA VAL A 289 32.23 -5.20 3.76
C VAL A 289 30.75 -5.03 3.47
N ARG A 290 29.90 -5.80 4.17
CA ARG A 290 28.48 -5.52 4.33
C ARG A 290 28.30 -4.68 5.60
N VAL A 291 27.64 -3.54 5.47
CA VAL A 291 27.31 -2.67 6.62
C VAL A 291 25.89 -3.00 7.06
N LYS A 292 25.67 -3.20 8.36
CA LYS A 292 24.34 -3.37 8.94
C LYS A 292 24.13 -2.33 10.04
N ILE A 293 23.09 -1.51 9.90
CA ILE A 293 22.77 -0.40 10.80
C ILE A 293 21.48 -0.72 11.54
N SER A 294 21.48 -0.67 12.86
CA SER A 294 20.31 -0.95 13.71
C SER A 294 19.90 0.30 14.50
N GLU A 295 18.59 0.60 14.47
CA GLU A 295 17.96 1.81 15.03
C GLU A 295 18.59 3.12 14.54
N LEU A 296 18.59 3.30 13.22
CA LEU A 296 18.93 4.56 12.60
C LEU A 296 17.76 5.56 12.75
N ARG A 297 18.04 6.74 13.28
CA ARG A 297 17.06 7.83 13.45
C ARG A 297 17.63 9.10 12.83
N GLY A 298 16.81 9.85 12.10
CA GLY A 298 17.22 11.05 11.37
C GLY A 298 16.04 11.93 10.97
N THR A 299 16.31 13.18 10.58
CA THR A 299 15.36 14.04 9.87
C THR A 299 15.37 13.71 8.37
N PRO A 300 14.31 14.01 7.60
CA PRO A 300 14.31 13.83 6.14
C PRO A 300 15.56 14.38 5.43
N SER A 301 16.00 15.59 5.75
CA SER A 301 17.20 16.23 5.18
C SER A 301 18.50 15.49 5.54
N ALA A 302 18.55 14.83 6.69
CA ALA A 302 19.68 14.02 7.11
C ALA A 302 19.82 12.74 6.27
N PHE A 303 18.69 12.11 5.94
CA PHE A 303 18.66 10.94 5.06
C PHE A 303 18.92 11.35 3.59
N ALA A 304 18.33 12.46 3.12
CA ALA A 304 18.55 12.99 1.78
C ALA A 304 20.04 13.19 1.48
N ARG A 305 20.75 13.91 2.35
CA ARG A 305 22.20 14.14 2.24
C ARG A 305 23.03 12.86 2.22
N VAL A 306 22.58 11.78 2.86
CA VAL A 306 23.28 10.48 2.86
C VAL A 306 22.99 9.69 1.58
N LEU A 307 21.83 9.89 0.95
CA LEU A 307 21.50 9.26 -0.34
C LEU A 307 22.10 10.02 -1.54
N ASP A 308 22.30 11.33 -1.41
CA ASP A 308 22.98 12.19 -2.39
C ASP A 308 24.52 12.14 -2.29
N MET A 309 25.09 11.44 -1.31
CA MET A 309 26.53 11.24 -1.22
C MET A 309 27.05 10.43 -2.42
N PRO A 310 28.08 10.91 -3.15
CA PRO A 310 28.68 10.14 -4.24
C PRO A 310 29.25 8.81 -3.76
N SER A 311 29.23 7.78 -4.63
CA SER A 311 29.85 6.50 -4.29
C SER A 311 31.38 6.63 -4.28
N HIS A 312 31.96 6.81 -3.09
CA HIS A 312 33.40 7.06 -2.94
C HIS A 312 34.25 5.78 -2.85
N SER A 313 33.66 4.58 -2.83
CA SER A 313 34.42 3.32 -2.73
C SER A 313 33.63 2.07 -3.10
N SER A 314 34.25 1.13 -3.82
CA SER A 314 33.74 -0.24 -4.07
C SER A 314 33.79 -1.19 -2.85
N VAL A 315 34.25 -0.70 -1.70
CA VAL A 315 34.50 -1.50 -0.48
C VAL A 315 33.21 -1.94 0.23
N VAL A 316 32.14 -1.13 0.16
CA VAL A 316 30.84 -1.47 0.74
C VAL A 316 29.98 -2.09 -0.35
N VAL A 317 29.64 -3.38 -0.16
CA VAL A 317 28.85 -4.16 -1.14
C VAL A 317 27.35 -3.92 -0.95
N GLU A 318 26.92 -3.73 0.30
CA GLU A 318 25.52 -3.65 0.68
C GLU A 318 25.41 -2.93 2.03
N THR A 319 24.46 -2.00 2.15
CA THR A 319 24.08 -1.40 3.44
C THR A 319 22.68 -1.85 3.81
N LEU A 320 22.54 -2.57 4.92
CA LEU A 320 21.29 -3.06 5.49
C LEU A 320 20.86 -2.19 6.67
N PHE A 321 19.55 -2.00 6.82
CA PHE A 321 18.93 -1.21 7.88
C PHE A 321 17.91 -2.04 8.65
N GLU A 322 17.93 -1.96 9.97
CA GLU A 322 16.90 -2.49 10.87
C GLU A 322 16.34 -1.37 11.75
N ARG A 323 15.01 -1.24 11.82
CA ARG A 323 14.32 -0.23 12.64
C ARG A 323 14.77 1.22 12.34
N LEU A 324 14.95 1.55 11.06
CA LEU A 324 15.07 2.93 10.59
C LEU A 324 13.78 3.69 10.91
N SER A 325 13.89 4.90 11.45
CA SER A 325 12.75 5.78 11.73
C SER A 325 13.06 7.23 11.35
N VAL A 326 12.07 7.91 10.78
CA VAL A 326 12.19 9.30 10.31
C VAL A 326 11.54 10.21 11.34
N THR A 327 12.20 11.30 11.74
CA THR A 327 11.66 12.28 12.69
C THR A 327 11.27 13.55 11.95
N ALA A 328 9.98 13.87 11.93
CA ALA A 328 9.40 14.99 11.17
C ALA A 328 8.10 15.48 11.83
N GLY A 329 7.83 16.79 11.81
CA GLY A 329 6.67 17.39 12.48
C GLY A 329 6.60 17.18 14.01
N GLY A 330 7.75 16.94 14.63
CA GLY A 330 7.87 16.56 16.05
C GLY A 330 7.57 15.08 16.35
N GLU A 331 7.16 14.29 15.35
CA GLU A 331 6.76 12.89 15.50
C GLU A 331 7.84 11.92 14.95
N GLN A 332 7.87 10.69 15.48
CA GLN A 332 8.73 9.61 14.97
C GLN A 332 7.91 8.68 14.06
N TRP A 333 8.15 8.77 12.75
CA TRP A 333 7.43 8.07 11.70
C TRP A 333 8.05 6.70 11.40
N ALA A 334 7.20 5.67 11.53
CA ALA A 334 7.46 4.27 11.18
C ALA A 334 8.67 3.59 11.88
N GLN A 335 8.79 2.28 11.64
CA GLN A 335 10.02 1.51 11.86
C GLN A 335 10.22 0.61 10.64
N LEU A 336 11.07 1.06 9.72
CA LEU A 336 11.34 0.39 8.46
C LEU A 336 12.66 -0.39 8.52
N SER A 337 12.78 -1.44 7.72
CA SER A 337 13.98 -2.25 7.56
C SER A 337 14.16 -2.62 6.08
N GLY A 338 15.39 -2.78 5.61
CA GLY A 338 15.65 -2.95 4.18
C GLY A 338 17.11 -2.70 3.81
N SER A 339 17.36 -2.24 2.59
CA SER A 339 18.70 -1.97 2.07
C SER A 339 18.81 -0.62 1.36
N VAL A 340 20.04 -0.11 1.22
CA VAL A 340 20.39 0.91 0.24
C VAL A 340 21.27 0.26 -0.82
N SER A 341 20.83 0.38 -2.08
CA SER A 341 21.60 0.09 -3.28
C SER A 341 22.12 1.41 -3.85
N GLN A 342 23.38 1.45 -4.28
CA GLN A 342 23.97 2.63 -4.91
C GLN A 342 24.41 2.28 -6.34
N ASP A 343 24.10 3.15 -7.30
CA ASP A 343 24.46 3.02 -8.70
C ASP A 343 25.19 4.29 -9.21
N GLU A 344 25.41 4.40 -10.52
CA GLU A 344 26.07 5.56 -11.14
C GLU A 344 25.21 6.85 -11.12
N LYS A 345 23.94 6.78 -10.68
CA LYS A 345 22.96 7.88 -10.67
C LYS A 345 22.62 8.36 -9.26
N GLY A 346 22.80 7.54 -8.23
CA GLY A 346 22.63 7.91 -6.83
C GLY A 346 22.50 6.72 -5.90
N ALA A 347 22.08 6.97 -4.66
CA ALA A 347 21.68 5.90 -3.74
C ALA A 347 20.14 5.81 -3.62
N VAL A 348 19.63 4.58 -3.67
CA VAL A 348 18.21 4.26 -3.58
C VAL A 348 17.98 3.38 -2.35
N ALA A 349 17.21 3.89 -1.39
CA ALA A 349 16.74 3.13 -0.23
C ALA A 349 15.51 2.31 -0.62
N ASN A 350 15.57 1.00 -0.39
CA ASN A 350 14.48 0.04 -0.58
C ASN A 350 14.10 -0.50 0.80
N LEU A 351 13.03 0.05 1.38
CA LEU A 351 12.63 -0.12 2.77
C LEU A 351 11.27 -0.80 2.88
N ARG A 352 11.03 -1.56 3.95
CA ARG A 352 9.75 -2.24 4.25
C ARG A 352 9.43 -2.18 5.73
N ASP A 353 8.15 -2.26 6.10
CA ASP A 353 7.76 -2.42 7.50
C ASP A 353 7.97 -3.86 8.00
N ALA A 354 7.88 -4.06 9.32
CA ALA A 354 8.06 -5.37 9.95
C ALA A 354 6.99 -6.42 9.59
N LEU A 355 5.83 -6.02 9.04
CA LEU A 355 4.78 -6.93 8.60
C LEU A 355 4.82 -7.20 7.08
N GLY A 356 5.66 -6.49 6.32
CA GLY A 356 5.72 -6.56 4.86
C GLY A 356 4.49 -6.01 4.13
N GLY A 357 3.63 -5.26 4.84
CA GLY A 357 2.43 -4.62 4.29
C GLY A 357 2.65 -3.19 3.80
N LEU A 358 3.86 -2.64 3.97
CA LEU A 358 4.32 -1.36 3.45
C LEU A 358 5.72 -1.54 2.85
N SER A 359 5.89 -1.09 1.60
CA SER A 359 7.19 -0.95 0.94
C SER A 359 7.39 0.52 0.56
N VAL A 360 8.60 1.04 0.74
CA VAL A 360 8.97 2.44 0.48
C VAL A 360 10.28 2.47 -0.29
N THR A 361 10.26 3.07 -1.47
CA THR A 361 11.45 3.44 -2.23
C THR A 361 11.74 4.92 -1.95
N ALA A 362 12.98 5.27 -1.63
CA ALA A 362 13.36 6.66 -1.42
C ALA A 362 14.74 7.00 -2.02
N THR A 363 14.87 8.23 -2.53
CA THR A 363 16.14 8.83 -2.99
C THR A 363 16.30 10.21 -2.35
N GLY A 364 17.53 10.75 -2.37
CA GLY A 364 17.73 12.16 -2.06
C GLY A 364 17.25 13.08 -3.18
N ASP A 365 17.06 14.34 -2.81
CA ASP A 365 16.80 15.52 -3.64
C ASP A 365 17.21 16.77 -2.83
N GLY A 366 18.52 16.88 -2.56
CA GLY A 366 19.18 17.99 -1.88
C GLY A 366 18.92 18.06 -0.38
N ASP A 367 17.76 18.63 0.00
CA ASP A 367 17.32 18.77 1.39
C ASP A 367 16.11 17.91 1.75
N ALA A 368 15.59 17.15 0.79
CA ALA A 368 14.40 16.33 0.95
C ALA A 368 14.57 14.93 0.37
N LEU A 369 13.67 14.04 0.76
CA LEU A 369 13.54 12.71 0.19
C LEU A 369 12.45 12.71 -0.88
N LEU A 370 12.75 12.20 -2.06
CA LEU A 370 11.71 11.73 -2.99
C LEU A 370 11.28 10.34 -2.53
N VAL A 371 9.97 10.11 -2.45
CA VAL A 371 9.37 8.92 -1.85
C VAL A 371 8.30 8.34 -2.77
N ASP A 372 8.40 7.04 -3.09
CA ASP A 372 7.31 6.22 -3.63
C ASP A 372 7.00 5.10 -2.63
N ALA A 373 5.82 5.17 -2.02
CA ALA A 373 5.39 4.26 -0.96
C ALA A 373 4.13 3.48 -1.38
N VAL A 374 4.19 2.15 -1.27
CA VAL A 374 3.10 1.23 -1.57
C VAL A 374 2.72 0.44 -0.32
N ALA A 375 1.48 0.60 0.13
CA ALA A 375 0.88 -0.13 1.24
C ALA A 375 -0.24 -1.07 0.76
N VAL A 376 -0.39 -2.23 1.41
CA VAL A 376 -1.33 -3.29 1.04
C VAL A 376 -2.04 -3.82 2.29
N ASN A 377 -3.37 -3.85 2.27
CA ASN A 377 -4.24 -4.26 3.39
C ASN A 377 -3.94 -3.51 4.72
N GLN A 378 -3.66 -2.22 4.62
CA GLN A 378 -3.33 -1.34 5.74
C GLN A 378 -4.51 -0.40 6.08
N LEU A 379 -4.39 0.32 7.21
CA LEU A 379 -5.22 1.50 7.51
C LEU A 379 -4.49 2.74 6.99
N MET A 380 -5.21 3.78 6.55
CA MET A 380 -4.55 5.04 6.19
C MET A 380 -3.88 5.68 7.43
N PRO A 381 -2.63 6.18 7.34
CA PRO A 381 -1.95 6.82 8.48
C PRO A 381 -2.71 7.99 9.09
N VAL A 382 -3.29 8.86 8.23
CA VAL A 382 -4.03 10.07 8.64
C VAL A 382 -5.54 9.79 8.84
N PHE A 383 -6.07 8.72 8.25
CA PHE A 383 -7.50 8.37 8.28
C PHE A 383 -7.73 6.90 8.66
N SER A 384 -7.24 6.51 9.84
CA SER A 384 -7.18 5.11 10.30
C SER A 384 -8.52 4.37 10.44
N GLN A 385 -9.65 5.05 10.25
CA GLN A 385 -10.99 4.45 10.19
C GLN A 385 -11.33 3.88 8.79
N ILE A 386 -10.59 4.28 7.75
CA ILE A 386 -10.73 3.82 6.37
C ILE A 386 -9.63 2.77 6.06
N PRO A 387 -9.99 1.49 5.89
CA PRO A 387 -9.07 0.47 5.42
C PRO A 387 -8.83 0.62 3.91
N VAL A 388 -7.59 0.42 3.48
CA VAL A 388 -7.17 0.44 2.08
C VAL A 388 -6.67 -0.95 1.67
N ASN A 389 -7.23 -1.51 0.61
CA ASN A 389 -6.76 -2.76 0.02
C ASN A 389 -5.37 -2.57 -0.59
N THR A 390 -5.20 -1.46 -1.30
CA THR A 390 -3.92 -0.93 -1.77
C THR A 390 -3.92 0.59 -1.65
N LEU A 391 -2.77 1.19 -1.37
CA LEU A 391 -2.50 2.62 -1.37
C LEU A 391 -1.10 2.84 -1.94
N GLN A 392 -0.96 3.70 -2.94
CA GLN A 392 0.31 4.24 -3.42
C GLN A 392 0.36 5.74 -3.13
N VAL A 393 1.53 6.24 -2.74
CA VAL A 393 1.81 7.65 -2.44
C VAL A 393 3.16 8.03 -3.04
N VAL A 394 3.19 9.05 -3.89
CA VAL A 394 4.40 9.63 -4.47
C VAL A 394 4.52 11.09 -4.04
N GLY A 395 5.65 11.49 -3.46
CA GLY A 395 5.85 12.86 -2.98
C GLY A 395 7.26 13.19 -2.51
N ARG A 396 7.46 14.45 -2.10
CA ARG A 396 8.72 15.00 -1.57
C ARG A 396 8.57 15.28 -0.07
N LEU A 397 9.40 14.66 0.76
CA LEU A 397 9.39 14.77 2.22
C LEU A 397 10.61 15.57 2.69
N SER A 398 10.39 16.76 3.26
CA SER A 398 11.42 17.64 3.83
C SER A 398 11.24 17.78 5.35
N ASP A 399 12.16 18.47 6.01
CA ASP A 399 12.10 18.69 7.47
C ASP A 399 10.88 19.55 7.89
N ASP A 400 10.32 20.37 6.99
CA ASP A 400 9.19 21.29 7.22
C ASP A 400 7.82 20.76 6.74
N GLY A 401 7.79 19.71 5.91
CA GLY A 401 6.54 19.16 5.37
C GLY A 401 6.66 17.98 4.42
N PHE A 402 5.52 17.37 4.10
CA PHE A 402 5.35 16.35 3.07
C PHE A 402 4.46 16.88 1.94
N GLU A 403 4.99 16.87 0.73
CA GLU A 403 4.30 17.30 -0.50
C GLU A 403 3.99 16.07 -1.37
N VAL A 404 2.76 15.57 -1.26
CA VAL A 404 2.25 14.42 -1.99
C VAL A 404 1.80 14.85 -3.37
N THR A 405 2.70 14.73 -4.34
CA THR A 405 2.46 14.98 -5.77
C THR A 405 1.31 14.14 -6.30
N SER A 406 1.23 12.86 -5.91
CA SER A 406 0.04 12.05 -6.17
C SER A 406 -0.15 10.93 -5.13
N PHE A 407 -1.40 10.55 -4.90
CA PHE A 407 -1.74 9.29 -4.25
C PHE A 407 -2.89 8.60 -4.98
N GLY A 408 -2.99 7.28 -4.82
CA GLY A 408 -4.09 6.47 -5.32
C GLY A 408 -4.32 5.25 -4.45
N ALA A 409 -5.57 4.96 -4.10
CA ALA A 409 -5.93 3.81 -3.28
C ALA A 409 -7.20 3.11 -3.76
N SER A 410 -7.31 1.83 -3.41
CA SER A 410 -8.52 1.02 -3.59
C SER A 410 -9.13 0.76 -2.22
N ALA A 411 -10.37 1.18 -2.01
CA ALA A 411 -11.09 1.09 -0.75
C ALA A 411 -12.59 1.18 -0.99
N LEU A 412 -13.40 0.58 -0.10
CA LEU A 412 -14.87 0.71 -0.12
C LEU A 412 -15.47 0.41 -1.50
N ASP A 413 -15.09 -0.72 -2.09
CA ASP A 413 -15.52 -1.24 -3.40
C ASP A 413 -15.19 -0.33 -4.61
N GLY A 414 -14.53 0.80 -4.40
CA GLY A 414 -14.16 1.78 -5.42
C GLY A 414 -12.70 2.24 -5.31
N LYS A 415 -12.44 3.44 -5.85
CA LYS A 415 -11.12 4.06 -5.91
C LYS A 415 -11.15 5.50 -5.40
N LEU A 416 -10.03 5.93 -4.83
CA LEU A 416 -9.76 7.30 -4.46
C LEU A 416 -8.36 7.70 -4.91
N SER A 417 -8.18 8.92 -5.39
CA SER A 417 -6.88 9.44 -5.85
C SER A 417 -6.82 10.95 -5.71
N GLY A 418 -5.63 11.53 -5.71
CA GLY A 418 -5.49 12.96 -5.48
C GLY A 418 -4.06 13.42 -5.24
N SER A 419 -3.93 14.60 -4.65
CA SER A 419 -2.68 15.17 -4.15
C SER A 419 -2.91 15.80 -2.77
N ALA A 420 -1.84 16.01 -2.00
CA ALA A 420 -1.93 16.63 -0.69
C ALA A 420 -0.64 17.38 -0.32
N ARG A 421 -0.76 18.39 0.55
CA ARG A 421 0.36 19.05 1.21
C ARG A 421 0.12 19.03 2.71
N LEU A 422 1.15 18.71 3.47
CA LEU A 422 1.15 18.65 4.92
C LEU A 422 2.39 19.40 5.42
N ALA A 423 2.22 20.52 6.12
CA ALA A 423 3.31 21.37 6.63
C ALA A 423 3.18 21.53 8.15
N TRP A 424 4.31 21.60 8.87
CA TRP A 424 4.32 21.43 10.33
C TRP A 424 5.29 22.38 11.05
N GLU A 425 5.18 23.68 10.74
CA GLU A 425 5.95 24.77 11.36
C GLU A 425 5.53 24.99 12.85
N ASP A 426 4.53 25.84 13.11
CA ASP A 426 3.96 26.05 14.46
C ASP A 426 2.90 24.99 14.82
N ASN A 427 2.20 24.50 13.80
CA ASN A 427 1.05 23.60 13.86
C ASN A 427 1.02 22.78 12.57
N ALA A 428 0.54 21.54 12.64
CA ALA A 428 0.33 20.72 11.45
C ALA A 428 -0.87 21.24 10.64
N ARG A 429 -0.64 21.67 9.40
CA ARG A 429 -1.63 22.15 8.44
C ARG A 429 -1.66 21.22 7.22
N MET A 430 -2.83 20.68 6.90
CA MET A 430 -3.08 19.80 5.76
C MET A 430 -3.98 20.51 4.73
N SER A 431 -3.64 20.41 3.45
CA SER A 431 -4.55 20.64 2.33
C SER A 431 -4.53 19.42 1.40
N ALA A 432 -5.69 18.99 0.91
CA ALA A 432 -5.78 17.82 0.02
C ALA A 432 -6.88 17.99 -1.04
N GLU A 433 -6.56 17.63 -2.29
CA GLU A 433 -7.51 17.53 -3.39
C GLU A 433 -7.76 16.05 -3.68
N VAL A 434 -9.02 15.62 -3.59
CA VAL A 434 -9.40 14.19 -3.59
C VAL A 434 -10.51 13.93 -4.60
N ALA A 435 -10.23 13.07 -5.58
CA ALA A 435 -11.20 12.46 -6.46
C ALA A 435 -11.65 11.10 -5.91
N LEU A 436 -12.96 10.86 -5.89
CA LEU A 436 -13.59 9.59 -5.55
C LEU A 436 -14.25 8.99 -6.79
N SER A 437 -14.13 7.68 -6.97
CA SER A 437 -14.72 6.94 -8.09
C SER A 437 -15.36 5.65 -7.60
N GLN A 438 -16.68 5.56 -7.76
CA GLN A 438 -17.52 4.39 -7.44
C GLN A 438 -17.48 3.89 -5.98
N ILE A 439 -17.09 4.74 -5.03
CA ILE A 439 -17.02 4.44 -3.59
C ILE A 439 -18.39 4.05 -3.04
N ASN A 440 -18.46 2.95 -2.29
CA ASN A 440 -19.64 2.52 -1.53
C ASN A 440 -20.03 3.59 -0.48
N ALA A 441 -21.12 4.31 -0.73
CA ALA A 441 -21.54 5.45 0.09
C ALA A 441 -21.88 5.05 1.54
N GLU A 442 -22.64 3.96 1.71
CA GLU A 442 -23.04 3.47 3.03
C GLU A 442 -21.80 3.02 3.83
N GLY A 443 -20.89 2.30 3.17
CA GLY A 443 -19.61 1.89 3.76
C GLY A 443 -18.71 3.05 4.16
N LEU A 444 -18.75 4.17 3.44
CA LEU A 444 -18.01 5.39 3.78
C LEU A 444 -18.63 6.09 5.00
N PHE A 445 -19.90 6.48 4.94
CA PHE A 445 -20.53 7.28 6.01
C PHE A 445 -20.54 6.55 7.35
N LYS A 446 -20.73 5.23 7.33
CA LYS A 446 -20.63 4.37 8.51
C LYS A 446 -19.22 4.33 9.13
N ARG A 447 -18.16 4.44 8.32
CA ARG A 447 -16.76 4.54 8.79
C ARG A 447 -16.36 5.95 9.23
N LEU A 448 -17.06 6.97 8.76
CA LEU A 448 -16.94 8.34 9.26
C LEU A 448 -17.80 8.60 10.51
N GLY A 449 -18.50 7.57 11.02
CA GLY A 449 -19.28 7.62 12.25
C GLY A 449 -20.62 8.37 12.15
N SER A 450 -21.10 8.70 10.94
CA SER A 450 -22.38 9.39 10.76
C SER A 450 -23.56 8.42 10.73
N SER A 451 -24.71 8.86 11.25
CA SER A 451 -25.96 8.10 11.23
C SER A 451 -26.74 8.20 9.91
N VAL A 452 -26.21 8.88 8.88
CA VAL A 452 -26.91 9.08 7.61
C VAL A 452 -27.17 7.75 6.89
N ARG A 453 -28.43 7.51 6.52
CA ARG A 453 -28.86 6.29 5.83
C ARG A 453 -28.85 6.51 4.31
N LEU A 454 -27.65 6.55 3.74
CA LEU A 454 -27.43 6.83 2.32
C LEU A 454 -26.58 5.73 1.70
N SER A 455 -27.18 4.97 0.77
CA SER A 455 -26.51 3.93 -0.02
C SER A 455 -26.41 4.32 -1.50
N GLY A 456 -25.61 3.58 -2.27
CA GLY A 456 -25.32 3.82 -3.68
C GLY A 456 -23.83 3.90 -3.97
N SER A 457 -23.48 4.05 -5.25
CA SER A 457 -22.09 4.19 -5.71
C SER A 457 -21.74 5.66 -5.93
N MET A 458 -20.86 6.21 -5.10
CA MET A 458 -20.50 7.62 -5.08
C MET A 458 -19.21 7.91 -5.84
N SER A 459 -19.25 8.94 -6.67
CA SER A 459 -18.07 9.60 -7.24
C SER A 459 -18.09 11.10 -6.90
N GLY A 460 -16.97 11.79 -7.05
CA GLY A 460 -16.90 13.22 -6.74
C GLY A 460 -15.50 13.79 -6.66
N ASN A 461 -15.41 15.11 -6.47
CA ASN A 461 -14.16 15.85 -6.30
C ASN A 461 -14.30 16.76 -5.07
N PHE A 462 -13.35 16.67 -4.15
CA PHE A 462 -13.37 17.35 -2.86
C PHE A 462 -12.03 17.98 -2.52
N SER A 463 -12.07 19.25 -2.13
CA SER A 463 -10.98 19.99 -1.50
C SER A 463 -11.18 19.93 0.01
N LEU A 464 -10.14 19.58 0.77
CA LEU A 464 -10.16 19.43 2.22
C LEU A 464 -9.00 20.20 2.85
N GLU A 465 -9.28 20.88 3.97
CA GLU A 465 -8.25 21.51 4.81
C GLU A 465 -8.37 20.99 6.25
N GLY A 466 -7.24 20.84 6.95
CA GLY A 466 -7.19 20.43 8.34
C GLY A 466 -6.06 21.14 9.10
N VAL A 467 -6.28 21.39 10.40
CA VAL A 467 -5.25 21.94 11.31
C VAL A 467 -5.30 21.19 12.63
N ALA A 468 -4.13 20.79 13.16
CA ALA A 468 -3.95 20.23 14.49
C ALA A 468 -2.56 20.62 15.05
N ALA A 469 -2.24 20.25 16.30
CA ALA A 469 -0.91 20.53 16.83
C ALA A 469 0.14 19.65 16.14
N HIS A 470 -0.12 18.35 16.04
CA HIS A 470 0.77 17.38 15.38
C HIS A 470 0.13 16.70 14.15
N PRO A 471 0.93 16.23 13.18
CA PRO A 471 0.41 15.61 11.95
C PRO A 471 -0.53 14.42 12.19
N SER A 472 -0.22 13.52 13.14
CA SER A 472 -1.09 12.37 13.45
C SER A 472 -2.45 12.74 14.08
N GLU A 473 -2.62 13.98 14.55
CA GLU A 473 -3.85 14.44 15.19
C GLU A 473 -4.93 14.92 14.20
N ILE A 474 -4.61 15.07 12.91
CA ILE A 474 -5.53 15.56 11.86
C ILE A 474 -6.56 14.46 11.49
N ARG A 475 -7.48 14.18 12.41
CA ARG A 475 -8.50 13.12 12.31
C ARG A 475 -9.75 13.52 11.52
N SER A 476 -9.90 14.80 11.19
CA SER A 476 -11.04 15.32 10.41
C SER A 476 -10.72 16.67 9.79
N ALA A 477 -11.22 16.91 8.57
CA ALA A 477 -11.05 18.19 7.90
C ALA A 477 -11.89 19.31 8.56
N SER A 478 -11.25 20.45 8.85
CA SER A 478 -11.87 21.67 9.38
C SER A 478 -12.66 22.43 8.30
N SER A 479 -12.20 22.36 7.04
CA SER A 479 -12.97 22.76 5.88
C SER A 479 -13.09 21.60 4.88
N LEU A 480 -14.18 21.58 4.14
CA LEU A 480 -14.47 20.57 3.12
C LEU A 480 -15.36 21.25 2.09
N SER A 481 -14.99 21.23 0.81
CA SER A 481 -15.86 21.66 -0.27
C SER A 481 -15.75 20.72 -1.45
N GLY A 482 -16.83 20.47 -2.18
CA GLY A 482 -16.77 19.55 -3.31
C GLY A 482 -18.08 19.36 -4.07
N ARG A 483 -17.99 18.53 -5.10
CA ARG A 483 -19.12 18.01 -5.88
C ARG A 483 -19.20 16.49 -5.72
N PHE A 484 -20.41 15.97 -5.65
CA PHE A 484 -20.69 14.54 -5.55
C PHE A 484 -21.78 14.12 -6.52
N ASP A 485 -21.69 12.88 -6.99
CA ASP A 485 -22.66 12.19 -7.82
C ASP A 485 -22.79 10.76 -7.28
N ILE A 486 -24.00 10.36 -6.87
CA ILE A 486 -24.30 9.03 -6.33
C ILE A 486 -25.30 8.34 -7.25
N ALA A 487 -24.92 7.20 -7.80
CA ALA A 487 -25.77 6.41 -8.69
C ALA A 487 -26.38 5.21 -7.97
N ASN A 488 -27.61 4.83 -8.38
CA ASN A 488 -28.32 3.62 -7.98
C ASN A 488 -28.34 3.39 -6.46
N GLY A 489 -28.98 4.30 -5.73
CA GLY A 489 -28.92 4.38 -4.28
C GLY A 489 -30.27 4.56 -3.58
N ALA A 490 -30.21 4.76 -2.27
CA ALA A 490 -31.40 5.00 -1.45
C ALA A 490 -31.13 6.00 -0.32
N LEU A 491 -32.12 6.87 -0.06
CA LEU A 491 -32.22 7.72 1.13
C LEU A 491 -33.17 7.06 2.14
N GLY A 492 -32.62 6.37 3.13
CA GLY A 492 -33.38 5.79 4.23
C GLY A 492 -33.86 6.84 5.22
N GLY A 493 -35.09 6.68 5.71
CA GLY A 493 -35.76 7.64 6.60
C GLY A 493 -36.47 8.78 5.87
N ILE A 494 -36.21 8.96 4.57
CA ILE A 494 -36.74 10.07 3.76
C ILE A 494 -37.60 9.46 2.64
N ASP A 495 -38.93 9.44 2.79
CA ASP A 495 -39.88 9.08 1.71
C ASP A 495 -40.53 10.34 1.10
N LEU A 496 -39.89 10.88 0.05
CA LEU A 496 -40.45 12.01 -0.71
C LEU A 496 -41.75 11.62 -1.44
N GLY A 497 -41.90 10.34 -1.81
CA GLY A 497 -43.11 9.82 -2.45
C GLY A 497 -44.31 9.76 -1.51
N ALA A 498 -44.12 9.53 -0.22
CA ALA A 498 -45.14 9.68 0.82
C ALA A 498 -45.47 11.16 1.07
N ALA A 499 -44.46 12.03 1.17
CA ALA A 499 -44.68 13.48 1.39
C ALA A 499 -45.56 14.11 0.29
N MET A 500 -45.33 13.73 -0.97
CA MET A 500 -46.14 14.14 -2.11
C MET A 500 -47.57 13.54 -2.11
N ARG A 501 -47.79 12.41 -1.43
CA ARG A 501 -49.11 11.75 -1.30
C ARG A 501 -49.95 12.33 -0.15
N GLU A 502 -49.35 12.61 1.00
CA GLU A 502 -50.06 13.22 2.14
C GLU A 502 -50.42 14.70 1.91
N ARG A 503 -49.75 15.38 0.97
CA ARG A 503 -50.07 16.76 0.56
C ARG A 503 -50.24 17.74 1.74
N GLY A 504 -49.38 17.62 2.75
CA GLY A 504 -49.38 18.51 3.93
C GLY A 504 -50.43 18.20 4.99
N THR A 505 -51.01 17.01 4.99
CA THR A 505 -51.94 16.57 6.07
C THR A 505 -51.23 15.96 7.28
N GLY A 506 -49.91 15.76 7.24
CA GLY A 506 -49.13 15.15 8.32
C GLY A 506 -47.63 15.43 8.26
N LYS A 507 -46.93 14.96 9.31
CA LYS A 507 -45.46 14.84 9.37
C LYS A 507 -45.07 13.39 9.18
N ILE A 508 -44.27 13.10 8.17
CA ILE A 508 -43.78 11.75 7.87
C ILE A 508 -42.43 11.55 8.52
N GLN A 509 -42.21 10.36 9.07
CA GLN A 509 -40.94 9.95 9.67
C GLN A 509 -40.66 8.49 9.26
N GLY A 510 -39.51 8.23 8.64
CA GLY A 510 -39.19 6.90 8.12
C GLY A 510 -39.48 6.73 6.62
N GLY A 511 -39.57 5.48 6.18
CA GLY A 511 -39.64 5.12 4.75
C GLY A 511 -38.28 5.20 4.05
N GLU A 512 -38.30 5.20 2.72
CA GLU A 512 -37.09 5.16 1.87
C GLU A 512 -37.39 5.74 0.48
N THR A 513 -36.57 6.67 -0.02
CA THR A 513 -36.58 7.11 -1.42
C THR A 513 -35.42 6.45 -2.16
N ARG A 514 -35.71 5.49 -3.05
CA ARG A 514 -34.73 4.95 -4.00
C ARG A 514 -34.53 5.91 -5.16
N PHE A 515 -33.30 6.07 -5.62
CA PHE A 515 -32.92 7.01 -6.67
C PHE A 515 -31.96 6.38 -7.68
N GLU A 516 -32.11 6.79 -8.94
CA GLU A 516 -31.22 6.45 -10.05
C GLU A 516 -29.95 7.32 -9.99
N MET A 517 -30.12 8.61 -9.64
CA MET A 517 -29.06 9.59 -9.50
C MET A 517 -29.36 10.55 -8.32
N LEU A 518 -28.33 10.90 -7.56
CA LEU A 518 -28.35 11.96 -6.54
C LEU A 518 -27.03 12.75 -6.61
N SER A 519 -27.09 13.98 -7.10
CA SER A 519 -25.90 14.84 -7.28
C SER A 519 -26.05 16.23 -6.68
N GLY A 520 -24.92 16.84 -6.35
CA GLY A 520 -24.91 18.11 -5.63
C GLY A 520 -23.54 18.65 -5.27
N LYS A 521 -23.54 19.65 -4.38
CA LYS A 521 -22.36 20.21 -3.75
C LYS A 521 -22.39 19.98 -2.24
N LEU A 522 -21.22 19.74 -1.67
CA LEU A 522 -21.00 19.62 -0.24
C LEU A 522 -20.12 20.79 0.22
N THR A 523 -20.43 21.39 1.38
CA THR A 523 -19.59 22.44 1.96
C THR A 523 -19.67 22.44 3.49
N ARG A 524 -18.55 22.25 4.18
CA ARG A 524 -18.42 22.42 5.63
C ARG A 524 -17.99 23.85 5.95
N LYS A 525 -18.67 24.49 6.91
CA LYS A 525 -18.32 25.79 7.49
C LYS A 525 -18.46 25.66 9.01
N ALA A 526 -17.32 25.64 9.71
CA ALA A 526 -17.25 25.27 11.14
C ALA A 526 -18.04 23.98 11.41
N ASP A 527 -18.85 23.94 12.47
CA ASP A 527 -19.64 22.78 12.92
C ASP A 527 -20.91 22.52 12.07
N SER A 528 -21.02 23.11 10.87
CA SER A 528 -22.15 22.94 9.96
C SER A 528 -21.73 22.37 8.61
N LEU A 529 -22.51 21.42 8.11
CA LEU A 529 -22.34 20.78 6.80
C LEU A 529 -23.55 21.11 5.93
N GLU A 530 -23.32 21.90 4.89
CA GLU A 530 -24.30 22.34 3.91
C GLU A 530 -24.26 21.41 2.67
N VAL A 531 -25.42 20.89 2.29
CA VAL A 531 -25.62 19.97 1.15
C VAL A 531 -26.58 20.63 0.17
N GLN A 532 -26.06 21.13 -0.95
CA GLN A 532 -26.88 21.66 -2.04
C GLN A 532 -27.19 20.51 -3.00
N VAL A 533 -28.40 19.95 -2.93
CA VAL A 533 -28.85 18.90 -3.86
C VAL A 533 -29.23 19.56 -5.18
N ALA A 534 -28.41 19.34 -6.20
CA ALA A 534 -28.64 19.86 -7.54
C ALA A 534 -29.69 19.03 -8.29
N ARG A 535 -29.64 17.70 -8.15
CA ARG A 535 -30.57 16.76 -8.77
C ARG A 535 -30.72 15.50 -7.91
N LEU A 536 -31.94 15.02 -7.78
CA LEU A 536 -32.31 13.68 -7.30
C LEU A 536 -33.32 13.14 -8.31
N GLU A 537 -33.05 11.97 -8.87
CA GLU A 537 -33.89 11.30 -9.87
C GLU A 537 -34.41 9.97 -9.32
N ALA A 538 -35.72 9.81 -9.29
CA ALA A 538 -36.39 8.60 -8.77
C ALA A 538 -37.56 8.22 -9.70
N GLY A 539 -37.26 7.90 -10.96
CA GLY A 539 -38.15 7.36 -11.98
C GLY A 539 -39.24 8.30 -12.51
N ALA A 540 -40.15 8.73 -11.63
CA ALA A 540 -41.21 9.71 -11.92
C ALA A 540 -41.23 10.89 -10.92
N LEU A 541 -40.18 11.00 -10.11
CA LEU A 541 -39.95 12.03 -9.11
C LEU A 541 -38.58 12.68 -9.37
N ASP A 542 -38.57 14.00 -9.58
CA ASP A 542 -37.39 14.85 -9.51
C ASP A 542 -37.35 15.55 -8.15
N ALA A 543 -36.17 15.82 -7.59
CA ALA A 543 -36.03 16.82 -6.53
C ALA A 543 -34.71 17.59 -6.59
N SER A 544 -34.72 18.81 -6.05
CA SER A 544 -33.53 19.62 -5.80
C SER A 544 -33.77 20.53 -4.60
N GLY A 545 -32.73 21.02 -3.93
CA GLY A 545 -32.91 21.78 -2.69
C GLY A 545 -31.64 22.06 -1.91
N THR A 546 -31.78 22.33 -0.61
CA THR A 546 -30.64 22.56 0.27
C THR A 546 -30.94 22.03 1.67
N LEU A 547 -30.01 21.22 2.18
CA LEU A 547 -30.03 20.62 3.50
C LEU A 547 -28.84 21.11 4.29
N ARG A 548 -28.98 21.19 5.61
CA ARG A 548 -27.93 21.53 6.56
C ARG A 548 -27.96 20.54 7.71
N VAL A 549 -26.83 19.87 7.91
CA VAL A 549 -26.54 19.09 9.11
C VAL A 549 -25.76 19.99 10.07
N GLY A 550 -26.24 20.10 11.30
CA GLY A 550 -25.58 20.83 12.38
C GLY A 550 -24.96 19.91 13.42
N THR A 551 -24.61 20.51 14.56
CA THR A 551 -24.17 19.80 15.78
C THR A 551 -25.14 18.67 16.17
N LEU A 552 -24.60 17.55 16.68
CA LEU A 552 -25.39 16.38 17.09
C LEU A 552 -26.26 15.79 15.95
N GLU A 553 -25.81 15.93 14.69
CA GLU A 553 -26.49 15.45 13.49
C GLU A 553 -27.92 16.00 13.30
N SER A 554 -28.21 17.18 13.85
CA SER A 554 -29.49 17.89 13.65
C SER A 554 -29.68 18.21 12.16
N LEU A 555 -30.78 17.76 11.57
CA LEU A 555 -31.09 17.96 10.14
C LEU A 555 -32.09 19.10 9.97
N SER A 556 -31.86 19.97 8.99
CA SER A 556 -32.77 21.05 8.60
C SER A 556 -32.64 21.36 7.12
N GLY A 557 -33.72 21.77 6.45
CA GLY A 557 -33.66 22.18 5.05
C GLY A 557 -34.98 22.01 4.31
N TRP A 558 -34.92 22.09 2.99
CA TRP A 558 -36.08 21.91 2.11
C TRP A 558 -35.67 21.34 0.75
N MET A 559 -36.63 20.69 0.07
CA MET A 559 -36.50 20.21 -1.30
C MET A 559 -37.72 20.61 -2.14
N SER A 560 -37.51 21.15 -3.33
CA SER A 560 -38.53 21.29 -4.38
C SER A 560 -38.70 19.93 -5.04
N THR A 561 -39.63 19.12 -4.54
CA THR A 561 -39.99 17.85 -5.17
C THR A 561 -40.97 18.09 -6.33
N VAL A 562 -40.80 17.38 -7.44
CA VAL A 562 -41.69 17.40 -8.60
C VAL A 562 -42.03 15.98 -8.99
N VAL A 563 -43.32 15.62 -9.03
CA VAL A 563 -43.79 14.29 -9.42
C VAL A 563 -44.66 14.39 -10.66
N GLY A 564 -44.41 13.54 -11.66
CA GLY A 564 -45.21 13.50 -12.88
C GLY A 564 -44.53 12.85 -14.07
N ARG A 565 -45.28 12.64 -15.15
CA ARG A 565 -44.78 12.13 -16.43
C ARG A 565 -45.38 12.97 -17.57
N GLY A 566 -44.54 13.45 -18.48
CA GLY A 566 -44.96 14.42 -19.50
C GLY A 566 -45.42 15.73 -18.88
N GLU A 567 -46.53 16.29 -19.39
CA GLU A 567 -47.05 17.60 -19.02
C GLU A 567 -47.65 17.68 -17.61
N ARG A 568 -48.14 16.54 -17.07
CA ARG A 568 -48.77 16.48 -15.74
C ARG A 568 -47.73 16.36 -14.63
N ARG A 569 -47.03 17.46 -14.35
CA ARG A 569 -46.06 17.60 -13.24
C ARG A 569 -46.63 18.42 -12.09
N VAL A 570 -46.61 17.88 -10.89
CA VAL A 570 -46.96 18.57 -9.63
C VAL A 570 -45.67 18.89 -8.88
N ARG A 571 -45.37 20.18 -8.67
CA ARG A 571 -44.28 20.65 -7.80
C ARG A 571 -44.82 20.96 -6.41
N LEU A 572 -44.12 20.53 -5.37
CA LEU A 572 -44.43 20.82 -3.97
C LEU A 572 -43.12 20.98 -3.18
N PRO A 573 -42.95 22.05 -2.39
CA PRO A 573 -41.83 22.15 -1.46
C PRO A 573 -42.06 21.24 -0.25
N VAL A 574 -41.07 20.42 0.08
CA VAL A 574 -41.04 19.54 1.25
C VAL A 574 -39.97 20.04 2.20
N ASP A 575 -40.36 20.44 3.41
CA ASP A 575 -39.42 20.70 4.50
C ASP A 575 -38.83 19.37 5.00
N ILE A 576 -37.56 19.40 5.39
CA ILE A 576 -36.86 18.27 6.01
C ILE A 576 -36.25 18.75 7.34
N GLY A 577 -36.53 18.02 8.41
CA GLY A 577 -36.11 18.34 9.78
C GLY A 577 -35.70 17.10 10.58
N GLY A 578 -35.54 17.27 11.90
CA GLY A 578 -35.23 16.19 12.83
C GLY A 578 -33.72 15.96 12.99
N SER A 579 -33.28 14.72 12.80
CA SER A 579 -31.86 14.32 12.83
C SER A 579 -31.54 13.40 11.65
N LEU A 580 -30.26 13.24 11.29
CA LEU A 580 -29.86 12.26 10.26
C LEU A 580 -30.31 10.83 10.59
N ALA A 581 -30.37 10.47 11.88
CA ALA A 581 -30.80 9.14 12.33
C ALA A 581 -32.31 8.93 12.20
N ALA A 582 -33.10 9.99 12.30
CA ALA A 582 -34.56 9.97 12.34
C ALA A 582 -35.13 11.27 11.72
N PRO A 583 -35.02 11.45 10.40
CA PRO A 583 -35.47 12.67 9.73
C PRO A 583 -37.00 12.73 9.64
N THR A 584 -37.54 13.95 9.59
CA THR A 584 -38.99 14.23 9.49
C THR A 584 -39.29 15.09 8.28
N LEU A 585 -40.35 14.77 7.54
CA LEU A 585 -40.75 15.44 6.31
C LEU A 585 -42.12 16.11 6.48
N GLU A 586 -42.27 17.34 5.98
CA GLU A 586 -43.54 18.07 5.98
C GLU A 586 -43.73 18.79 4.63
N ALA A 587 -44.74 18.38 3.87
CA ALA A 587 -44.99 18.92 2.53
C ALA A 587 -45.86 20.19 2.60
N ARG A 588 -45.30 21.37 2.29
CA ARG A 588 -46.08 22.61 2.30
C ARG A 588 -46.95 22.71 1.05
N LEU A 589 -48.26 22.72 1.25
CA LEU A 589 -49.21 23.19 0.24
C LEU A 589 -48.83 24.64 -0.18
N PRO A 590 -48.95 25.00 -1.47
CA PRO A 590 -48.99 26.40 -1.86
C PRO A 590 -50.15 27.09 -1.10
N PRO A 591 -50.01 28.36 -0.70
CA PRO A 591 -51.16 29.10 -0.18
C PRO A 591 -52.29 29.06 -1.21
N PRO A 592 -53.56 28.89 -0.78
CA PRO A 592 -54.67 28.86 -1.72
C PRO A 592 -54.69 30.17 -2.51
N VAL A 593 -54.79 30.07 -3.83
CA VAL A 593 -55.06 31.23 -4.68
C VAL A 593 -56.44 31.72 -4.28
N LEU A 594 -56.49 32.83 -3.55
CA LEU A 594 -57.71 33.58 -3.36
C LEU A 594 -58.12 34.10 -4.73
N GLU A 595 -59.11 33.45 -5.35
CA GLU A 595 -59.81 34.04 -6.48
C GLU A 595 -60.34 35.39 -6.02
N VAL A 596 -59.76 36.47 -6.55
CA VAL A 596 -60.34 37.81 -6.39
C VAL A 596 -61.72 37.73 -7.03
N PRO A 597 -62.82 37.88 -6.26
CA PRO A 597 -64.15 37.75 -6.83
C PRO A 597 -64.29 38.77 -7.95
N PRO A 598 -64.91 38.40 -9.09
CA PRO A 598 -64.99 39.29 -10.25
C PRO A 598 -65.63 40.60 -9.81
N VAL A 599 -64.88 41.70 -9.96
CA VAL A 599 -65.33 43.04 -9.58
C VAL A 599 -66.62 43.29 -10.34
N SER A 600 -67.74 43.32 -9.60
CA SER A 600 -69.05 43.51 -10.21
C SER A 600 -69.08 44.88 -10.84
N ALA A 601 -69.30 44.93 -12.15
CA ALA A 601 -69.35 46.17 -12.92
C ALA A 601 -70.58 46.99 -12.51
N VAL A 602 -70.44 47.76 -11.43
CA VAL A 602 -71.30 48.89 -11.13
C VAL A 602 -71.08 49.91 -12.24
N GLY A 603 -72.12 50.24 -12.98
CA GLY A 603 -72.00 51.01 -14.22
C GLY A 603 -71.41 52.41 -14.01
N GLU A 604 -70.46 52.77 -14.86
CA GLU A 604 -70.01 54.16 -15.04
C GLU A 604 -71.12 54.96 -15.74
N ASP A 605 -71.95 55.66 -14.97
CA ASP A 605 -72.92 56.61 -15.51
C ASP A 605 -73.20 57.77 -14.51
N ALA A 606 -72.12 58.44 -14.08
CA ALA A 606 -72.18 59.67 -13.28
C ALA A 606 -70.89 60.51 -13.31
N ALA A 607 -71.07 61.84 -13.36
CA ALA A 607 -70.10 62.89 -12.96
C ALA A 607 -68.80 63.05 -13.79
N GLU A 608 -69.00 63.62 -14.99
CA GLU A 608 -68.02 64.46 -15.71
C GLU A 608 -67.50 65.66 -14.87
N ALA A 609 -66.39 66.28 -15.33
CA ALA A 609 -65.96 67.67 -15.10
C ALA A 609 -65.26 68.10 -13.77
N ALA A 610 -63.92 67.98 -13.75
CA ALA A 610 -62.92 68.96 -13.23
C ALA A 610 -61.50 68.34 -13.39
N SER A 611 -60.55 68.80 -14.21
CA SER A 611 -59.94 70.14 -14.33
C SER A 611 -59.52 70.74 -12.98
N GLY A 612 -58.25 70.93 -12.61
CA GLY A 612 -56.98 70.72 -13.33
C GLY A 612 -56.04 71.92 -13.19
N ALA A 613 -55.16 71.93 -12.18
CA ALA A 613 -54.13 72.97 -12.02
C ALA A 613 -52.95 72.58 -11.09
N ALA A 614 -51.74 72.99 -11.50
CA ALA A 614 -50.59 73.44 -10.69
C ALA A 614 -50.10 72.64 -9.44
N VAL A 615 -49.06 71.83 -9.66
CA VAL A 615 -47.86 71.68 -8.80
C VAL A 615 -47.07 73.04 -8.85
N PRO A 616 -46.16 73.47 -7.93
CA PRO A 616 -45.38 72.66 -6.96
C PRO A 616 -45.08 73.28 -5.56
N GLY A 617 -44.40 72.51 -4.69
CA GLY A 617 -43.56 73.06 -3.60
C GLY A 617 -43.40 72.17 -2.35
N ALA A 618 -42.18 72.11 -1.79
CA ALA A 618 -41.75 71.47 -0.53
C ALA A 618 -42.07 69.96 -0.36
N SER A 619 -41.10 69.03 -0.35
CA SER A 619 -39.91 68.85 0.51
C SER A 619 -40.16 67.95 1.73
N LEU A 620 -39.60 66.74 1.64
CA LEU A 620 -39.06 65.88 2.72
C LEU A 620 -39.25 66.35 4.18
N GLU A 621 -39.94 65.53 4.97
CA GLU A 621 -39.49 65.20 6.33
C GLU A 621 -39.42 63.68 6.50
N VAL A 622 -38.38 63.22 7.21
CA VAL A 622 -38.10 61.79 7.47
C VAL A 622 -37.96 61.59 8.98
N PRO A 623 -38.75 60.72 9.62
CA PRO A 623 -38.51 60.31 11.00
C PRO A 623 -37.39 59.28 11.08
N VAL A 624 -36.31 59.61 11.78
CA VAL A 624 -35.21 58.68 12.15
C VAL A 624 -34.90 58.86 13.64
N LEU A 625 -34.27 57.84 14.24
CA LEU A 625 -33.66 57.80 15.60
C LEU A 625 -34.63 57.54 16.77
N PRO A 626 -34.10 57.08 17.95
CA PRO A 626 -32.81 56.42 18.23
C PRO A 626 -32.99 54.89 18.38
N GLY A 627 -31.98 54.02 18.50
CA GLY A 627 -30.63 54.14 19.07
C GLY A 627 -30.57 53.34 20.40
N GLY A 628 -29.54 52.56 20.72
CA GLY A 628 -28.29 52.27 19.99
C GLY A 628 -27.48 51.14 20.66
N LEU A 629 -26.24 50.93 20.21
CA LEU A 629 -25.32 49.90 20.75
C LEU A 629 -24.65 50.31 22.07
N ARG A 630 -24.34 49.29 22.87
CA ARG A 630 -23.14 49.23 23.71
C ARG A 630 -22.58 47.81 23.69
#